data_AF-A0A643C3B2-F1
#
_entry.id   AF-A0A643C3B2-F1
#
_cell.length_a   1.000
_cell.length_b   1.000
_cell.length_c   1.000
_cell.angle_alpha   90.00
_cell.angle_beta   90.00
_cell.angle_gamma   90.00
#
_symmetry.space_group_name_H-M   'P 1'
#
loop_
_entity.id
_entity.type
_entity.pdbx_description
1 polymer ?
#
loop_
_entity_poly.entity_id
_entity_poly.type
_entity_poly.pdbx_seq_one_letter_code
_entity_poly.pdbx_strand_id
1 'polypeptide(L)'
;DFLWHPEVNGSMKQCIKVWTEDSVAKPHVVVAGAATWSIKIHNGSNEALSQYKMNITSIAPLLEKLAKTSDVYWVLQDPVYEDLLSENRKMITNEKIDAYNEAAISILNSSTRNSKSNVKMFSVSKLIAQETIMESLDGLHLPESSRETSAMILMNVYCNKILKPVDGSCCQPRPPLTLLQKLAACFFTLSIIGYLIFYIIHRNAHRKNKPCTDLESGEEKKNIINPPVSPLGILLQSFCKLGLIMAYFYICDRANLFMKENKFYTHSTFFIPIIYILVLGVFYNENTKETKVLNREQTDEWKGWMQLVILIYHISGASTFLPVYMHIRVLVAAYLFQTGYGHFSYFWIKGDFGIHRVCQVLFRLNFLVVVLCIVMDRPYQFYYFVPLVTVWFMVIYVTLALWPQIIQKKANGNCFWHFGLLLKLAFLLLCICFLAYSQTSLMCRNVPKTSAPSFPDFPGCQINKGGAFEKIFSLWPLSKCFELKGNVYEWWFRWRLDRYVVFHGMLFAFIYLALQKRQVLSEGKGEPLFSNKVSNFLLFISVVSFLTYSIWASSCKNKAECNELHPSVSVVQILAFILIRNIPGYARSVYSSFFAWFGKISLE
;
A
#
# COMPACT_ATOMS: atom_id res chain seq x y z
N ASP A 1 18.63 18.53 17.60
CA ASP A 1 20.10 18.48 17.74
C ASP A 1 20.51 17.56 18.88
N PHE A 2 21.69 16.95 18.78
CA PHE A 2 22.30 16.19 19.86
C PHE A 2 23.41 17.03 20.49
N LEU A 3 23.33 17.28 21.79
CA LEU A 3 24.32 18.04 22.55
C LEU A 3 24.95 17.15 23.61
N TRP A 4 26.27 16.95 23.52
CA TRP A 4 26.99 16.06 24.42
C TRP A 4 27.39 16.77 25.71
N HIS A 5 26.57 16.58 26.76
CA HIS A 5 26.86 16.99 28.12
C HIS A 5 26.75 15.76 29.05
N PRO A 6 27.84 14.99 29.22
CA PRO A 6 27.80 13.71 29.94
C PRO A 6 27.54 13.86 31.43
N GLU A 7 27.78 15.05 31.99
CA GLU A 7 27.62 15.34 33.41
C GLU A 7 26.75 16.58 33.60
N VAL A 8 26.01 16.61 34.71
CA VAL A 8 25.28 17.79 35.15
C VAL A 8 26.27 18.75 35.77
N ASN A 9 26.84 19.64 34.95
CA ASN A 9 27.85 20.61 35.36
C ASN A 9 27.57 22.00 34.77
N GLY A 10 28.51 22.93 34.95
CA GLY A 10 28.39 24.30 34.44
C GLY A 10 28.15 24.41 32.93
N SER A 11 28.66 23.45 32.14
CA SER A 11 28.46 23.42 30.68
C SER A 11 26.99 23.15 30.33
N MET A 12 26.39 22.11 30.93
CA MET A 12 24.96 21.81 30.74
C MET A 12 24.08 22.97 31.23
N LYS A 13 24.42 23.54 32.38
CA LYS A 13 23.71 24.69 32.95
C LYS A 13 23.72 25.89 32.00
N GLN A 14 24.88 26.21 31.42
CA GLN A 14 25.00 27.32 30.48
C GLN A 14 24.21 27.07 29.20
N CYS A 15 24.21 25.83 28.68
CA CYS A 15 23.41 25.44 27.53
C CYS A 15 21.91 25.68 27.78
N ILE A 16 21.37 25.19 28.92
CA ILE A 16 19.96 25.39 29.27
C ILE A 16 19.66 26.88 29.48
N LYS A 17 20.57 27.62 30.12
CA LYS A 17 20.40 29.06 30.38
C LYS A 17 20.17 29.85 29.10
N VAL A 18 20.92 29.57 28.04
CA VAL A 18 20.78 30.24 26.72
C VAL A 18 19.35 30.10 26.18
N TRP A 19 18.70 28.95 26.34
CA TRP A 19 17.32 28.75 25.89
C TRP A 19 16.26 29.40 26.78
N THR A 20 16.65 29.88 27.97
CA THR A 20 15.76 30.65 28.83
C THR A 20 15.78 32.15 28.54
N GLU A 21 16.67 32.61 27.65
CA GLU A 21 16.77 33.99 27.19
C GLU A 21 15.84 34.21 25.99
N ASP A 22 15.20 35.38 25.89
CA ASP A 22 14.17 35.64 24.87
C ASP A 22 14.73 35.97 23.48
N SER A 23 16.04 36.20 23.38
CA SER A 23 16.76 36.52 22.15
C SER A 23 17.04 35.28 21.27
N VAL A 24 16.83 34.07 21.79
CA VAL A 24 17.16 32.81 21.11
C VAL A 24 15.91 31.99 20.82
N ALA A 25 15.85 31.38 19.64
CA ALA A 25 14.79 30.44 19.29
C ALA A 25 14.80 29.26 20.27
N LYS A 26 13.69 29.07 20.98
CA LYS A 26 13.57 28.04 22.03
C LYS A 26 13.29 26.67 21.39
N PRO A 27 13.89 25.57 21.88
CA PRO A 27 13.57 24.24 21.40
C PRO A 27 12.11 23.89 21.74
N HIS A 28 11.40 23.22 20.83
CA HIS A 28 10.02 22.77 21.09
C HIS A 28 9.99 21.62 22.10
N VAL A 29 11.00 20.75 22.08
CA VAL A 29 11.17 19.59 22.97
C VAL A 29 12.62 19.56 23.45
N VAL A 30 12.80 19.30 24.74
CA VAL A 30 14.11 19.03 25.35
C VAL A 30 14.05 17.68 26.02
N VAL A 31 14.97 16.80 25.66
CA VAL A 31 15.12 15.47 26.27
C VAL A 31 16.53 15.46 26.87
N ALA A 32 16.61 15.46 28.19
CA ALA A 32 17.86 15.57 28.93
C ALA A 32 17.99 14.45 29.96
N GLY A 33 19.21 13.97 30.18
CA GLY A 33 19.50 12.99 31.21
C GLY A 33 21.01 12.79 31.30
N ALA A 34 21.54 12.68 32.51
CA ALA A 34 22.96 12.48 32.78
C ALA A 34 23.13 11.94 34.20
N ALA A 35 23.92 10.88 34.38
CA ALA A 35 24.38 10.43 35.70
C ALA A 35 25.46 9.35 35.60
N THR A 36 25.35 8.43 34.63
CA THR A 36 26.28 7.30 34.44
C THR A 36 27.74 7.73 34.30
N TRP A 37 28.02 8.84 33.60
CA TRP A 37 29.37 9.38 33.49
C TRP A 37 29.90 9.96 34.80
N SER A 38 29.06 10.65 35.58
CA SER A 38 29.47 11.16 36.89
C SER A 38 29.77 10.00 37.86
N ILE A 39 29.02 8.91 37.80
CA ILE A 39 29.33 7.68 38.54
C ILE A 39 30.68 7.13 38.09
N LYS A 40 30.91 7.02 36.77
CA LYS A 40 32.15 6.46 36.22
C LYS A 40 33.39 7.30 36.57
N ILE A 41 33.36 8.61 36.30
CA ILE A 41 34.49 9.52 36.45
C ILE A 41 34.92 9.64 37.91
N HIS A 42 33.93 9.63 38.82
CA HIS A 42 34.16 9.77 40.25
C HIS A 42 34.09 8.45 41.01
N ASN A 43 34.26 7.33 40.31
CA ASN A 43 34.36 5.99 40.90
C ASN A 43 33.19 5.63 41.86
N GLY A 44 31.98 6.09 41.56
CA GLY A 44 30.78 5.85 42.36
C GLY A 44 30.78 6.48 43.75
N SER A 45 31.60 7.50 43.99
CA SER A 45 31.74 8.11 45.33
C SER A 45 30.47 8.82 45.81
N ASN A 46 30.25 8.84 47.13
CA ASN A 46 29.09 9.50 47.73
C ASN A 46 29.22 11.03 47.68
N GLU A 47 30.45 11.54 47.62
CA GLU A 47 30.76 12.95 47.40
C GLU A 47 30.26 13.38 46.01
N ALA A 48 30.47 12.55 44.99
CA ALA A 48 30.00 12.82 43.64
C ALA A 48 28.47 12.84 43.55
N LEU A 49 27.78 11.97 44.29
CA LEU A 49 26.33 12.00 44.40
C LEU A 49 25.84 13.30 45.07
N SER A 50 26.53 13.75 46.12
CA SER A 50 26.23 15.04 46.78
C SER A 50 26.45 16.23 45.83
N GLN A 51 27.52 16.22 45.04
CA GLN A 51 27.78 17.21 43.99
C GLN A 51 26.71 17.20 42.91
N TYR A 52 26.31 16.00 42.46
CA TYR A 52 25.22 15.83 41.50
C TYR A 52 23.91 16.42 42.01
N LYS A 53 23.55 16.19 43.28
CA LYS A 53 22.37 16.81 43.92
C LYS A 53 22.43 18.35 43.89
N MET A 54 23.58 18.94 44.22
CA MET A 54 23.75 20.39 44.15
C MET A 54 23.63 20.92 42.71
N ASN A 55 24.21 20.21 41.75
CA ASN A 55 24.21 20.62 40.35
C ASN A 55 22.79 20.54 39.74
N ILE A 56 22.06 19.45 39.97
CA ILE A 56 20.65 19.30 39.59
C ILE A 56 19.79 20.41 40.22
N THR A 57 19.97 20.67 41.52
CA THR A 57 19.28 21.78 42.22
C THR A 57 19.55 23.13 41.54
N SER A 58 20.76 23.35 41.04
CA SER A 58 21.13 24.59 40.38
C SER A 58 20.52 24.78 38.97
N ILE A 59 20.15 23.69 38.29
CA ILE A 59 19.53 23.74 36.94
C ILE A 59 18.00 23.59 36.99
N ALA A 60 17.45 23.03 38.06
CA ALA A 60 16.00 22.86 38.26
C ALA A 60 15.18 24.14 37.94
N PRO A 61 15.51 25.34 38.44
CA PRO A 61 14.74 26.55 38.12
C PRO A 61 14.83 26.96 36.64
N LEU A 62 15.93 26.64 35.97
CA LEU A 62 16.10 26.92 34.54
C LEU A 62 15.23 25.97 33.70
N LEU A 63 15.19 24.69 34.07
CA LEU A 63 14.33 23.70 33.43
C LEU A 63 12.85 24.02 33.61
N GLU A 64 12.43 24.44 34.81
CA GLU A 64 11.05 24.88 35.06
C GLU A 64 10.68 26.13 34.26
N LYS A 65 11.59 27.10 34.12
CA LYS A 65 11.37 28.28 33.28
C LYS A 65 11.19 27.87 31.81
N LEU A 66 12.00 26.94 31.31
CA LEU A 66 11.92 26.44 29.94
C LEU A 66 10.65 25.61 29.70
N ALA A 67 10.23 24.83 30.70
CA ALA A 67 9.04 23.99 30.65
C ALA A 67 7.71 24.76 30.51
N LYS A 68 7.72 26.09 30.71
CA LYS A 68 6.56 26.95 30.43
C LYS A 68 6.28 27.12 28.94
N THR A 69 7.30 26.99 28.09
CA THR A 69 7.20 27.21 26.63
C THR A 69 7.55 25.98 25.81
N SER A 70 8.23 25.00 26.41
CA SER A 70 8.78 23.83 25.74
C SER A 70 8.40 22.56 26.49
N ASP A 71 8.30 21.42 25.81
CA ASP A 71 8.15 20.13 26.49
C ASP A 71 9.51 19.62 26.98
N VAL A 72 9.74 19.64 28.30
CA VAL A 72 11.01 19.23 28.92
C VAL A 72 10.86 17.86 29.58
N TYR A 73 11.64 16.88 29.12
CA TYR A 73 11.71 15.54 29.65
C TYR A 73 13.07 15.28 30.31
N TRP A 74 13.05 14.82 31.56
CA TRP A 74 14.22 14.28 32.24
C TRP A 74 14.22 12.75 32.18
N VAL A 75 15.18 12.18 31.47
CA VAL A 75 15.31 10.73 31.25
C VAL A 75 16.04 10.11 32.45
N LEU A 76 15.37 9.18 33.11
CA LEU A 76 16.00 8.38 34.16
C LEU A 76 17.06 7.47 33.54
N GLN A 77 18.14 7.24 34.26
CA GLN A 77 19.17 6.31 33.82
C GLN A 77 18.64 4.89 33.87
N ASP A 78 18.89 4.14 32.80
CA ASP A 78 18.51 2.74 32.66
C ASP A 78 19.40 1.86 33.57
N PRO A 79 18.90 0.70 34.05
CA PRO A 79 19.70 -0.30 34.75
C PRO A 79 20.83 -0.84 33.86
N VAL A 80 21.82 -1.44 34.50
CA VAL A 80 22.98 -2.07 33.86
C VAL A 80 23.04 -3.56 34.19
N TYR A 81 23.56 -4.36 33.27
CA TYR A 81 23.89 -5.75 33.54
C TYR A 81 25.32 -5.83 34.07
N GLU A 82 25.44 -5.77 35.40
CA GLU A 82 26.71 -5.57 36.12
C GLU A 82 27.79 -6.60 35.78
N ASP A 83 27.39 -7.86 35.58
CA ASP A 83 28.30 -8.98 35.26
C ASP A 83 29.02 -8.82 33.91
N LEU A 84 28.41 -8.09 32.97
CA LEU A 84 28.93 -7.88 31.62
C LEU A 84 29.71 -6.56 31.48
N LEU A 85 29.73 -5.73 32.53
CA LEU A 85 30.47 -4.47 32.52
C LEU A 85 31.98 -4.72 32.49
N SER A 86 32.67 -3.96 31.65
CA SER A 86 34.14 -3.93 31.63
C SER A 86 34.72 -3.40 32.96
N GLU A 87 35.94 -3.78 33.31
CA GLU A 87 36.61 -3.37 34.56
C GLU A 87 36.57 -1.85 34.80
N ASN A 88 36.74 -1.05 33.74
CA ASN A 88 36.68 0.41 33.78
C ASN A 88 35.26 1.01 33.97
N ARG A 89 34.23 0.17 34.12
CA ARG A 89 32.83 0.53 34.32
C ARG A 89 32.19 -0.14 35.54
N LYS A 90 32.91 -1.02 36.24
CA LYS A 90 32.38 -1.74 37.41
C LYS A 90 31.91 -0.86 38.57
N MET A 91 32.36 0.39 38.63
CA MET A 91 31.85 1.36 39.59
C MET A 91 30.38 1.77 39.33
N ILE A 92 29.85 1.49 38.13
CA ILE A 92 28.46 1.76 37.75
C ILE A 92 27.62 0.56 38.20
N THR A 93 27.08 0.62 39.40
CA THR A 93 26.14 -0.38 39.93
C THR A 93 24.70 0.12 39.82
N ASN A 94 23.74 -0.81 39.81
CA ASN A 94 22.31 -0.46 39.82
C ASN A 94 21.93 0.32 41.09
N GLU A 95 22.55 0.00 42.22
CA GLU A 95 22.38 0.77 43.48
C GLU A 95 22.76 2.25 43.28
N LYS A 96 23.90 2.52 42.63
CA LYS A 96 24.34 3.89 42.34
C LYS A 96 23.42 4.57 41.33
N ILE A 97 23.03 3.87 40.27
CA ILE A 97 22.07 4.38 39.28
C ILE A 97 20.75 4.80 39.95
N ASP A 98 20.22 3.96 40.84
CA ASP A 98 18.99 4.24 41.57
C ASP A 98 19.15 5.43 42.51
N ALA A 99 20.25 5.54 43.25
CA ALA A 99 20.53 6.70 44.10
C ALA A 99 20.58 8.04 43.31
N TYR A 100 21.16 8.02 42.10
CA TYR A 100 21.20 9.20 41.22
C TYR A 100 19.82 9.52 40.60
N ASN A 101 19.06 8.50 40.22
CA ASN A 101 17.69 8.64 39.73
C ASN A 101 16.77 9.22 40.81
N GLU A 102 16.84 8.72 42.05
CA GLU A 102 16.09 9.24 43.20
C GLU A 102 16.46 10.68 43.51
N ALA A 103 17.75 11.03 43.42
CA ALA A 103 18.20 12.42 43.55
C ALA A 103 17.56 13.32 42.49
N ALA A 104 17.53 12.90 41.23
CA ALA A 104 16.89 13.66 40.16
C ALA A 104 15.37 13.79 40.35
N ILE A 105 14.69 12.69 40.69
CA ILE A 105 13.24 12.67 40.94
C ILE A 105 12.89 13.56 42.11
N SER A 106 13.56 13.42 43.25
CA SER A 106 13.25 14.21 44.45
C SER A 106 13.43 15.71 44.24
N ILE A 107 14.41 16.13 43.45
CA ILE A 107 14.65 17.56 43.18
C ILE A 107 13.72 18.08 42.08
N LEU A 108 13.65 17.40 40.93
CA LEU A 108 12.90 17.90 39.77
C LEU A 108 11.38 17.71 39.90
N ASN A 109 10.91 16.75 40.70
CA ASN A 109 9.50 16.55 40.99
C ASN A 109 9.04 17.29 42.27
N SER A 110 9.95 18.02 42.94
CA SER A 110 9.58 18.77 44.15
C SER A 110 8.66 19.95 43.80
N SER A 111 7.51 20.00 44.46
CA SER A 111 6.48 21.02 44.23
C SER A 111 6.87 22.34 44.88
N THR A 112 7.09 23.39 44.09
CA THR A 112 6.99 24.75 44.64
C THR A 112 5.54 25.01 44.99
N ARG A 113 5.23 25.06 46.30
CA ARG A 113 3.95 25.43 46.95
C ARG A 113 2.85 25.83 45.94
N ASN A 114 1.99 24.86 45.58
CA ASN A 114 0.74 24.99 44.80
C ASN A 114 0.76 24.71 43.28
N SER A 115 1.85 24.24 42.67
CA SER A 115 1.80 23.69 41.30
C SER A 115 2.68 22.46 41.11
N LYS A 116 2.16 21.47 40.38
CA LYS A 116 2.94 20.31 39.89
C LYS A 116 4.09 20.81 39.01
N SER A 117 5.28 20.22 39.15
CA SER A 117 6.44 20.49 38.27
C SER A 117 6.04 20.35 36.79
N ASN A 118 6.50 21.26 35.94
CA ASN A 118 6.29 21.19 34.50
C ASN A 118 7.32 20.29 33.80
N VAL A 119 8.41 19.92 34.50
CA VAL A 119 9.43 18.99 34.01
C VAL A 119 8.90 17.57 34.12
N LYS A 120 8.87 16.84 33.01
CA LYS A 120 8.29 15.50 32.92
C LYS A 120 9.38 14.45 33.15
N MET A 121 9.21 13.57 34.15
CA MET A 121 10.09 12.42 34.33
C MET A 121 9.78 11.35 33.28
N PHE A 122 10.77 10.93 32.50
CA PHE A 122 10.65 9.87 31.51
C PHE A 122 11.26 8.58 32.07
N SER A 123 10.42 7.77 32.73
CA SER A 123 10.79 6.49 33.37
C SER A 123 10.60 5.27 32.47
N VAL A 124 9.97 5.43 31.31
CA VAL A 124 9.63 4.31 30.41
C VAL A 124 10.87 3.55 29.94
N SER A 125 11.95 4.26 29.61
CA SER A 125 13.22 3.63 29.19
C SER A 125 13.74 2.68 30.27
N LYS A 126 13.74 3.13 31.53
CA LYS A 126 14.14 2.32 32.70
C LYS A 126 13.28 1.05 32.84
N LEU A 127 11.96 1.16 32.66
CA LEU A 127 11.05 0.01 32.78
C LEU A 127 11.27 -1.02 31.66
N ILE A 128 11.50 -0.57 30.43
CA ILE A 128 11.82 -1.47 29.31
C ILE A 128 13.15 -2.17 29.57
N ALA A 129 14.15 -1.39 29.97
CA ALA A 129 15.49 -1.88 30.26
C ALA A 129 15.52 -2.90 31.40
N GLN A 130 14.65 -2.80 32.41
CA GLN A 130 14.56 -3.82 33.47
C GLN A 130 14.29 -5.23 32.94
N GLU A 131 13.54 -5.35 31.83
CA GLU A 131 13.21 -6.63 31.21
C GLU A 131 14.22 -7.05 30.12
N THR A 132 14.94 -6.09 29.51
CA THR A 132 15.75 -6.34 28.31
C THR A 132 17.25 -6.16 28.48
N ILE A 133 17.73 -5.62 29.62
CA ILE A 133 19.15 -5.31 29.81
C ILE A 133 20.06 -6.54 29.72
N MET A 134 19.54 -7.73 30.01
CA MET A 134 20.26 -9.00 29.87
C MET A 134 20.68 -9.30 28.41
N GLU A 135 20.01 -8.71 27.42
CA GLU A 135 20.35 -8.84 25.99
C GLU A 135 21.40 -7.81 25.53
N SER A 136 21.91 -6.97 26.45
CA SER A 136 22.93 -5.96 26.13
C SER A 136 24.26 -6.61 25.70
N LEU A 137 24.97 -5.95 24.78
CA LEU A 137 26.29 -6.41 24.30
C LEU A 137 27.42 -6.07 25.27
N ASP A 138 27.29 -5.00 26.06
CA ASP A 138 28.35 -4.47 26.94
C ASP A 138 27.87 -4.18 28.37
N GLY A 139 26.68 -4.66 28.71
CA GLY A 139 26.03 -4.49 30.00
C GLY A 139 25.54 -3.07 30.29
N LEU A 140 25.76 -2.10 29.39
CA LEU A 140 25.39 -0.69 29.60
C LEU A 140 24.41 -0.18 28.55
N HIS A 141 24.65 -0.47 27.27
CA HIS A 141 23.82 0.04 26.19
C HIS A 141 22.63 -0.87 25.93
N LEU A 142 21.44 -0.27 25.84
CA LEU A 142 20.21 -1.00 25.56
C LEU A 142 20.23 -1.66 24.17
N PRO A 143 19.61 -2.85 24.02
CA PRO A 143 19.35 -3.47 22.72
C PRO A 143 18.60 -2.52 21.78
N GLU A 144 18.79 -2.70 20.47
CA GLU A 144 18.17 -1.87 19.44
C GLU A 144 16.64 -1.84 19.56
N SER A 145 16.01 -3.00 19.76
CA SER A 145 14.55 -3.14 19.97
C SER A 145 14.02 -2.29 21.12
N SER A 146 14.77 -2.21 22.22
CA SER A 146 14.41 -1.44 23.41
C SER A 146 14.53 0.06 23.15
N ARG A 147 15.59 0.48 22.45
CA ARG A 147 15.80 1.89 22.06
C ARG A 147 14.70 2.37 21.11
N GLU A 148 14.33 1.55 20.13
CA GLU A 148 13.23 1.85 19.19
C GLU A 148 11.90 1.99 19.93
N THR A 149 11.62 1.09 20.88
CA THR A 149 10.40 1.14 21.68
C THR A 149 10.34 2.37 22.58
N SER A 150 11.44 2.70 23.27
CA SER A 150 11.56 3.93 24.08
C SER A 150 11.36 5.19 23.23
N ALA A 151 12.00 5.26 22.06
CA ALA A 151 11.85 6.39 21.15
C ALA A 151 10.42 6.51 20.61
N MET A 152 9.79 5.39 20.27
CA MET A 152 8.38 5.35 19.85
C MET A 152 7.46 5.88 20.94
N ILE A 153 7.64 5.45 22.19
CA ILE A 153 6.79 5.91 23.30
C ILE A 153 7.01 7.40 23.58
N LEU A 154 8.26 7.87 23.61
CA LEU A 154 8.56 9.29 23.79
C LEU A 154 7.91 10.15 22.70
N MET A 155 8.05 9.71 21.44
CA MET A 155 7.43 10.37 20.30
C MET A 155 5.91 10.36 20.43
N ASN A 156 5.31 9.24 20.85
CA ASN A 156 3.88 9.15 21.08
C ASN A 156 3.42 10.11 22.18
N VAL A 157 4.13 10.23 23.30
CA VAL A 157 3.76 11.17 24.37
C VAL A 157 3.79 12.63 23.89
N TYR A 158 4.77 12.99 23.06
CA TYR A 158 4.88 14.34 22.51
C TYR A 158 3.83 14.62 21.43
N CYS A 159 3.71 13.71 20.46
CA CYS A 159 2.80 13.84 19.31
C CYS A 159 1.33 13.75 19.71
N ASN A 160 1.01 12.92 20.71
CA ASN A 160 -0.33 12.59 21.11
C ASN A 160 -0.66 13.25 22.45
N LYS A 161 -1.07 14.52 22.41
CA LYS A 161 -1.48 15.28 23.60
C LYS A 161 -2.70 14.69 24.33
N ILE A 162 -3.42 13.77 23.69
CA ILE A 162 -4.50 12.99 24.28
C ILE A 162 -3.92 11.60 24.54
N LEU A 163 -4.19 10.98 25.70
CA LEU A 163 -3.59 9.68 26.06
C LEU A 163 -4.19 8.48 25.29
N LYS A 164 -5.05 8.74 24.29
CA LYS A 164 -5.77 7.72 23.48
C LYS A 164 -6.15 8.18 22.05
N PRO A 165 -5.31 8.82 21.23
CA PRO A 165 -5.51 8.76 19.80
C PRO A 165 -5.18 7.33 19.40
N VAL A 166 -6.23 6.67 18.96
CA VAL A 166 -6.26 5.32 18.42
C VAL A 166 -5.25 5.09 17.28
N ASP A 167 -4.62 6.15 16.76
CA ASP A 167 -3.77 6.15 15.56
C ASP A 167 -2.48 6.97 15.76
N GLY A 168 -2.05 7.11 17.01
CA GLY A 168 -1.04 8.09 17.39
C GLY A 168 0.39 7.63 17.17
N SER A 169 0.88 7.60 15.92
CA SER A 169 2.32 7.55 15.61
C SER A 169 2.83 8.79 14.87
N CYS A 170 1.94 9.70 14.44
CA CYS A 170 2.30 10.94 13.75
C CYS A 170 2.01 12.18 14.60
N CYS A 171 3.03 13.03 14.78
CA CYS A 171 2.93 14.40 15.34
C CYS A 171 2.11 15.38 14.50
N GLN A 172 1.40 14.91 13.47
CA GLN A 172 0.72 15.75 12.52
C GLN A 172 -0.74 15.96 12.96
N PRO A 173 -1.18 17.21 13.21
CA PRO A 173 -2.59 17.47 13.44
C PRO A 173 -3.40 17.05 12.21
N ARG A 174 -4.65 16.61 12.44
CA ARG A 174 -5.54 16.23 11.33
C ARG A 174 -5.70 17.42 10.38
N PRO A 175 -5.52 17.24 9.07
CA PRO A 175 -5.74 18.31 8.12
C PRO A 175 -7.22 18.74 8.14
N PRO A 176 -7.51 20.04 7.97
CA PRO A 176 -8.88 20.51 7.87
C PRO A 176 -9.56 19.93 6.61
N LEU A 177 -10.88 19.76 6.67
CA LEU A 177 -11.67 19.26 5.53
C LEU A 177 -11.55 20.19 4.32
N THR A 178 -11.19 19.63 3.17
CA THR A 178 -11.08 20.39 1.92
C THR A 178 -12.45 20.82 1.41
N LEU A 179 -12.50 21.86 0.57
CA LEU A 179 -13.76 22.29 -0.07
C LEU A 179 -14.41 21.14 -0.84
N LEU A 180 -13.60 20.33 -1.53
CA LEU A 180 -14.06 19.20 -2.32
C LEU A 180 -14.71 18.11 -1.46
N GLN A 181 -14.13 17.81 -0.29
CA GLN A 181 -14.74 16.89 0.67
C GLN A 181 -16.06 17.42 1.23
N LYS A 182 -16.15 18.73 1.53
CA LYS A 182 -17.40 19.36 1.97
C LYS A 182 -18.49 19.28 0.90
N LEU A 183 -18.14 19.55 -0.35
CA LEU A 183 -19.05 19.43 -1.49
C LEU A 183 -19.51 17.98 -1.70
N ALA A 184 -18.61 17.02 -1.61
CA ALA A 184 -18.96 15.61 -1.74
C ALA A 184 -19.89 15.14 -0.60
N ALA A 185 -19.61 15.55 0.64
CA ALA A 185 -20.48 15.28 1.78
C ALA A 185 -21.88 15.90 1.57
N CYS A 186 -21.94 17.15 1.12
CA CYS A 186 -23.20 17.81 0.76
C CYS A 186 -23.97 17.02 -0.32
N PHE A 187 -23.30 16.62 -1.42
CA PHE A 187 -23.90 15.84 -2.49
C PHE A 187 -24.50 14.50 -2.00
N PHE A 188 -23.74 13.74 -1.21
CA PHE A 188 -24.22 12.46 -0.69
C PHE A 188 -25.36 12.62 0.33
N THR A 189 -25.28 13.62 1.22
CA THR A 189 -26.36 13.90 2.18
C THR A 189 -27.65 14.32 1.48
N LEU A 190 -27.58 15.19 0.48
CA LEU A 190 -28.74 15.58 -0.34
C LEU A 190 -29.32 14.38 -1.12
N SER A 191 -28.47 13.49 -1.62
CA SER A 191 -28.91 12.27 -2.31
C SER A 191 -29.66 11.30 -1.37
N ILE A 192 -29.20 11.16 -0.13
CA ILE A 192 -29.86 10.35 0.90
C ILE A 192 -31.22 10.97 1.27
N ILE A 193 -31.26 12.28 1.52
CA ILE A 193 -32.50 13.00 1.83
C ILE A 193 -33.49 12.89 0.66
N GLY A 194 -33.04 13.12 -0.58
CA GLY A 194 -33.85 12.98 -1.78
C GLY A 194 -34.42 11.57 -1.96
N TYR A 195 -33.62 10.53 -1.68
CA TYR A 195 -34.09 9.15 -1.69
C TYR A 195 -35.16 8.89 -0.61
N LEU A 196 -34.94 9.39 0.61
CA LEU A 196 -35.92 9.24 1.70
C LEU A 196 -37.24 9.95 1.39
N ILE A 197 -37.19 11.16 0.83
CA ILE A 197 -38.39 11.90 0.38
C ILE A 197 -39.11 11.11 -0.72
N PHE A 198 -38.39 10.62 -1.74
CA PHE A 198 -38.97 9.83 -2.82
C PHE A 198 -39.62 8.54 -2.29
N TYR A 199 -38.95 7.87 -1.35
CA TYR A 199 -39.48 6.68 -0.67
C TYR A 199 -40.76 6.97 0.12
N ILE A 200 -40.80 8.09 0.86
CA ILE A 200 -41.98 8.51 1.62
C ILE A 200 -43.14 8.86 0.68
N ILE A 201 -42.89 9.62 -0.39
CA ILE A 201 -43.92 9.98 -1.38
C ILE A 201 -44.47 8.72 -2.04
N HIS A 202 -43.61 7.81 -2.48
CA HIS A 202 -44.06 6.57 -3.11
C HIS A 202 -44.86 5.69 -2.14
N ARG A 203 -44.41 5.57 -0.89
CA ARG A 203 -45.13 4.84 0.16
C ARG A 203 -46.50 5.46 0.44
N ASN A 204 -46.59 6.78 0.50
CA ASN A 204 -47.85 7.50 0.72
C ASN A 204 -48.80 7.37 -0.48
N ALA A 205 -48.30 7.46 -1.71
CA ALA A 205 -49.08 7.23 -2.93
C ALA A 205 -49.59 5.78 -3.01
N HIS A 206 -48.75 4.80 -2.67
CA HIS A 206 -49.15 3.40 -2.62
C HIS A 206 -50.17 3.15 -1.48
N ARG A 207 -50.07 3.86 -0.36
CA ARG A 207 -51.07 3.79 0.72
C ARG A 207 -52.41 4.40 0.31
N LYS A 208 -52.41 5.48 -0.48
CA LYS A 208 -53.62 6.10 -1.05
C LYS A 208 -54.25 5.29 -2.18
N ASN A 209 -53.46 4.56 -2.95
CA ASN A 209 -53.93 3.77 -4.10
C ASN A 209 -54.26 2.30 -3.75
N LYS A 210 -54.20 1.90 -2.47
CA LYS A 210 -54.69 0.58 -2.05
C LYS A 210 -56.22 0.66 -1.97
N PRO A 211 -57.00 -0.01 -2.84
CA PRO A 211 -58.45 -0.02 -2.72
C PRO A 211 -58.82 -0.73 -1.41
N CYS A 212 -59.78 -0.18 -0.66
CA CYS A 212 -60.50 -0.98 0.34
C CYS A 212 -61.04 -2.20 -0.40
N THR A 213 -60.58 -3.39 0.02
CA THR A 213 -61.12 -4.65 -0.47
C THR A 213 -62.21 -5.01 0.53
N ASP A 214 -63.46 -4.80 0.14
CA ASP A 214 -64.60 -5.42 0.80
C ASP A 214 -64.42 -6.95 0.71
N LEU A 215 -64.75 -7.64 1.80
CA LEU A 215 -64.76 -9.09 1.88
C LEU A 215 -65.72 -9.64 0.82
N GLU A 216 -65.18 -10.25 -0.24
CA GLU A 216 -65.60 -11.57 -0.76
C GLU A 216 -64.90 -11.90 -2.08
N SER A 217 -64.77 -13.20 -2.34
CA SER A 217 -64.30 -13.86 -3.56
C SER A 217 -62.81 -14.17 -3.65
N GLY A 218 -62.55 -15.47 -3.80
CA GLY A 218 -61.24 -16.10 -3.82
C GLY A 218 -60.55 -16.09 -5.19
N GLU A 219 -59.38 -16.73 -5.16
CA GLU A 219 -58.54 -17.14 -6.28
C GLU A 219 -58.27 -16.12 -7.39
N GLU A 220 -57.15 -15.42 -7.28
CA GLU A 220 -56.22 -15.32 -8.41
C GLU A 220 -54.81 -14.97 -7.92
N LYS A 221 -53.82 -15.77 -8.35
CA LYS A 221 -52.39 -15.49 -8.22
C LYS A 221 -52.09 -14.14 -8.89
N LYS A 222 -52.10 -13.05 -8.11
CA LYS A 222 -51.59 -11.75 -8.56
C LYS A 222 -50.08 -11.89 -8.77
N ASN A 223 -49.68 -11.98 -10.04
CA ASN A 223 -48.33 -11.69 -10.47
C ASN A 223 -47.89 -10.37 -9.82
N ILE A 224 -46.80 -10.42 -9.06
CA ILE A 224 -46.16 -9.24 -8.46
C ILE A 224 -45.57 -8.43 -9.61
N ILE A 225 -46.40 -7.58 -10.21
CA ILE A 225 -45.94 -6.54 -11.14
C ILE A 225 -45.27 -5.49 -10.25
N ASN A 226 -43.94 -5.55 -10.15
CA ASN A 226 -43.16 -4.48 -9.56
C ASN A 226 -43.54 -3.17 -10.29
N PRO A 227 -43.96 -2.11 -9.59
CA PRO A 227 -44.30 -0.85 -10.24
C PRO A 227 -43.07 -0.31 -11.00
N PRO A 228 -43.26 0.39 -12.13
CA PRO A 228 -42.15 0.94 -12.89
C PRO A 228 -41.38 1.91 -12.01
N VAL A 229 -40.18 1.48 -11.58
CA VAL A 229 -39.30 2.29 -10.75
C VAL A 229 -38.85 3.47 -11.61
N SER A 230 -39.10 4.71 -11.15
CA SER A 230 -38.68 5.89 -11.89
C SER A 230 -37.15 5.89 -12.05
N PRO A 231 -36.60 6.27 -13.22
CA PRO A 231 -35.15 6.36 -13.43
C PRO A 231 -34.44 7.22 -12.37
N LEU A 232 -35.10 8.29 -11.93
CA LEU A 232 -34.62 9.16 -10.86
C LEU A 232 -34.52 8.44 -9.51
N GLY A 233 -35.50 7.58 -9.18
CA GLY A 233 -35.49 6.76 -7.97
C GLY A 233 -34.32 5.77 -7.95
N ILE A 234 -34.02 5.14 -9.09
CA ILE A 234 -32.86 4.23 -9.25
C ILE A 234 -31.55 4.99 -9.05
N LEU A 235 -31.45 6.17 -9.64
CA LEU A 235 -30.26 7.02 -9.53
C LEU A 235 -30.01 7.47 -8.09
N LEU A 236 -31.04 8.00 -7.42
CA LEU A 236 -30.97 8.41 -6.02
C LEU A 236 -30.63 7.22 -5.09
N GLN A 237 -31.23 6.06 -5.33
CA GLN A 237 -30.91 4.85 -4.57
C GLN A 237 -29.44 4.43 -4.76
N SER A 238 -28.92 4.53 -5.98
CA SER A 238 -27.52 4.18 -6.29
C SER A 238 -26.55 5.15 -5.63
N PHE A 239 -26.81 6.46 -5.67
CA PHE A 239 -26.00 7.45 -4.97
C PHE A 239 -26.09 7.34 -3.46
N CYS A 240 -27.27 6.99 -2.91
CA CYS A 240 -27.44 6.71 -1.49
C CYS A 240 -26.57 5.52 -1.05
N LYS A 241 -26.62 4.40 -1.77
CA LYS A 241 -25.76 3.23 -1.50
C LYS A 241 -24.27 3.59 -1.57
N LEU A 242 -23.86 4.31 -2.61
CA LEU A 242 -22.48 4.77 -2.76
C LEU A 242 -22.07 5.69 -1.61
N GLY A 243 -22.92 6.65 -1.22
CA GLY A 243 -22.67 7.57 -0.12
C GLY A 243 -22.50 6.86 1.22
N LEU A 244 -23.29 5.82 1.50
CA LEU A 244 -23.13 4.99 2.70
C LEU A 244 -21.81 4.21 2.71
N ILE A 245 -21.41 3.63 1.57
CA ILE A 245 -20.13 2.93 1.44
C ILE A 245 -18.95 3.91 1.63
N MET A 246 -19.02 5.08 0.99
CA MET A 246 -17.99 6.12 1.13
C MET A 246 -17.91 6.67 2.55
N ALA A 247 -19.06 6.87 3.21
CA ALA A 247 -19.10 7.26 4.62
C ALA A 247 -18.47 6.19 5.51
N TYR A 248 -18.75 4.91 5.26
CA TYR A 248 -18.13 3.80 5.98
C TYR A 248 -16.60 3.80 5.81
N PHE A 249 -16.08 3.95 4.59
CA PHE A 249 -14.64 4.05 4.34
C PHE A 249 -14.01 5.27 5.02
N TYR A 250 -14.66 6.42 4.93
CA TYR A 250 -14.20 7.64 5.58
C TYR A 250 -14.14 7.47 7.11
N ILE A 251 -15.15 6.83 7.70
CA ILE A 251 -15.17 6.53 9.14
C ILE A 251 -14.05 5.57 9.53
N CYS A 252 -13.83 4.50 8.76
CA CYS A 252 -12.80 3.51 9.07
C CYS A 252 -11.38 4.09 9.00
N ASP A 253 -11.10 4.94 8.03
CA ASP A 253 -9.74 5.45 7.80
C ASP A 253 -9.48 6.84 8.41
N ARG A 254 -10.47 7.74 8.44
CA ARG A 254 -10.28 9.13 8.94
C ARG A 254 -10.89 9.38 10.32
N ALA A 255 -11.92 8.64 10.72
CA ALA A 255 -12.47 8.76 12.08
C ALA A 255 -11.71 7.86 13.08
N ASN A 256 -11.87 8.16 14.37
CA ASN A 256 -11.31 7.34 15.46
C ASN A 256 -12.36 6.38 16.04
N LEU A 257 -13.39 6.02 15.27
CA LEU A 257 -14.45 5.15 15.76
C LEU A 257 -13.98 3.70 15.93
N PHE A 258 -13.05 3.26 15.09
CA PHE A 258 -12.47 1.91 15.14
C PHE A 258 -11.01 1.96 15.59
N MET A 259 -10.61 0.95 16.37
CA MET A 259 -9.21 0.75 16.77
C MET A 259 -8.35 0.46 15.55
N LYS A 260 -7.22 1.17 15.41
CA LYS A 260 -6.25 0.96 14.35
C LYS A 260 -5.06 0.21 14.92
N GLU A 261 -4.68 -0.85 14.23
CA GLU A 261 -3.60 -1.73 14.65
C GLU A 261 -2.45 -1.63 13.65
N ASN A 262 -1.22 -1.67 14.17
CA ASN A 262 -0.04 -1.76 13.32
C ASN A 262 0.02 -3.16 12.69
N LYS A 263 0.34 -3.20 11.40
CA LYS A 263 0.45 -4.47 10.67
C LYS A 263 1.79 -5.13 11.01
N PHE A 264 1.74 -6.26 11.70
CA PHE A 264 2.92 -7.09 11.96
C PHE A 264 2.85 -8.36 11.10
N TYR A 265 3.89 -8.58 10.29
CA TYR A 265 3.98 -9.79 9.47
C TYR A 265 4.34 -11.00 10.33
N THR A 266 3.56 -12.07 10.21
CA THR A 266 3.94 -13.40 10.66
C THR A 266 3.59 -14.40 9.57
N HIS A 267 4.34 -15.51 9.46
CA HIS A 267 4.06 -16.53 8.46
C HIS A 267 2.64 -17.11 8.63
N SER A 268 2.20 -17.33 9.87
CA SER A 268 0.87 -17.87 10.17
C SER A 268 -0.26 -16.94 9.72
N THR A 269 -0.16 -15.63 10.00
CA THR A 269 -1.19 -14.65 9.61
C THR A 269 -1.32 -14.50 8.10
N PHE A 270 -0.30 -14.86 7.33
CA PHE A 270 -0.34 -14.84 5.86
C PHE A 270 -0.80 -16.17 5.26
N PHE A 271 -0.20 -17.31 5.65
CA PHE A 271 -0.46 -18.60 5.00
C PHE A 271 -1.77 -19.27 5.44
N ILE A 272 -2.23 -19.07 6.67
CA ILE A 272 -3.50 -19.67 7.14
C ILE A 272 -4.70 -19.18 6.32
N PRO A 273 -4.90 -17.86 6.10
CA PRO A 273 -5.97 -17.37 5.24
C PRO A 273 -5.86 -17.88 3.79
N ILE A 274 -4.64 -18.05 3.26
CA ILE A 274 -4.42 -18.60 1.91
C ILE A 274 -4.91 -20.05 1.81
N ILE A 275 -4.57 -20.87 2.80
CA ILE A 275 -5.04 -22.26 2.85
C ILE A 275 -6.57 -22.28 2.91
N TYR A 276 -7.18 -21.44 3.74
CA TYR A 276 -8.64 -21.36 3.87
C TYR A 276 -9.33 -21.02 2.55
N ILE A 277 -8.88 -19.98 1.83
CA ILE A 277 -9.49 -19.63 0.53
C ILE A 277 -9.23 -20.69 -0.54
N LEU A 278 -8.09 -21.40 -0.50
CA LEU A 278 -7.79 -22.48 -1.44
C LEU A 278 -8.72 -23.67 -1.22
N VAL A 279 -8.94 -24.04 0.05
CA VAL A 279 -9.88 -25.11 0.42
C VAL A 279 -11.30 -24.76 -0.08
N LEU A 280 -11.77 -23.53 0.16
CA LEU A 280 -13.06 -23.08 -0.39
C LEU A 280 -13.08 -23.14 -1.92
N GLY A 281 -12.00 -22.69 -2.58
CA GLY A 281 -11.89 -22.75 -4.04
C GLY A 281 -12.05 -24.15 -4.62
N VAL A 282 -11.46 -25.16 -3.96
CA VAL A 282 -11.53 -26.58 -4.38
C VAL A 282 -12.92 -27.18 -4.18
N PHE A 283 -13.65 -26.79 -3.11
CA PHE A 283 -14.99 -27.32 -2.85
C PHE A 283 -16.06 -26.76 -3.82
N TYR A 284 -15.91 -25.53 -4.29
CA TYR A 284 -16.87 -24.87 -5.19
C TYR A 284 -16.44 -24.97 -6.66
N ASN A 285 -16.35 -26.17 -7.21
CA ASN A 285 -15.98 -26.40 -8.62
C ASN A 285 -17.19 -26.68 -9.52
N GLU A 286 -17.21 -26.05 -10.70
CA GLU A 286 -18.22 -26.23 -11.73
C GLU A 286 -17.58 -26.54 -13.09
N ASN A 287 -18.34 -27.20 -13.98
CA ASN A 287 -17.91 -27.46 -15.35
C ASN A 287 -18.13 -26.22 -16.23
N THR A 288 -17.17 -25.89 -17.07
CA THR A 288 -17.26 -24.76 -18.01
C THR A 288 -18.18 -25.09 -19.18
N LYS A 289 -18.86 -24.06 -19.70
CA LYS A 289 -19.67 -24.20 -20.93
C LYS A 289 -18.82 -24.10 -22.20
N GLU A 290 -17.72 -23.34 -22.12
CA GLU A 290 -16.79 -23.11 -23.21
C GLU A 290 -15.43 -23.74 -22.90
N THR A 291 -14.85 -24.43 -23.88
CA THR A 291 -13.53 -25.09 -23.79
C THR A 291 -12.40 -24.25 -24.39
N LYS A 292 -12.68 -22.98 -24.74
CA LYS A 292 -11.68 -22.05 -25.27
C LYS A 292 -10.62 -21.73 -24.24
N VAL A 293 -9.38 -21.53 -24.68
CA VAL A 293 -8.29 -21.10 -23.80
C VAL A 293 -8.63 -19.74 -23.18
N LEU A 294 -8.47 -19.61 -21.86
CA LEU A 294 -8.80 -18.40 -21.10
C LEU A 294 -10.23 -17.91 -21.37
N ASN A 295 -11.20 -18.81 -21.19
CA ASN A 295 -12.61 -18.44 -21.30
C ASN A 295 -13.01 -17.39 -20.23
N ARG A 296 -14.22 -16.82 -20.35
CA ARG A 296 -14.66 -15.77 -19.43
C ARG A 296 -14.71 -16.25 -17.97
N GLU A 297 -15.14 -17.49 -17.74
CA GLU A 297 -15.27 -18.09 -16.41
C GLU A 297 -13.89 -18.30 -15.74
N GLN A 298 -12.90 -18.79 -16.47
CA GLN A 298 -11.52 -18.96 -16.02
C GLN A 298 -10.79 -17.65 -15.82
N THR A 299 -11.04 -16.65 -16.67
CA THR A 299 -10.43 -15.33 -16.47
C THR A 299 -11.02 -14.64 -15.25
N ASP A 300 -12.32 -14.79 -14.99
CA ASP A 300 -12.94 -14.31 -13.75
C ASP A 300 -12.45 -15.13 -12.53
N GLU A 301 -12.32 -16.45 -12.63
CA GLU A 301 -11.69 -17.29 -11.59
C GLU A 301 -10.27 -16.80 -11.27
N TRP A 302 -9.46 -16.61 -12.31
CA TRP A 302 -8.09 -16.15 -12.19
C TRP A 302 -8.00 -14.78 -11.49
N LYS A 303 -8.88 -13.85 -11.87
CA LYS A 303 -8.98 -12.56 -11.19
C LYS A 303 -9.35 -12.74 -9.72
N GLY A 304 -10.38 -13.50 -9.41
CA GLY A 304 -10.88 -13.61 -8.04
C GLY A 304 -9.86 -14.14 -7.04
N TRP A 305 -9.11 -15.19 -7.40
CA TRP A 305 -8.08 -15.69 -6.48
C TRP A 305 -6.90 -14.72 -6.36
N MET A 306 -6.50 -14.03 -7.44
CA MET A 306 -5.46 -12.99 -7.37
C MET A 306 -5.88 -11.84 -6.45
N GLN A 307 -7.12 -11.36 -6.57
CA GLN A 307 -7.72 -10.34 -5.70
C GLN A 307 -7.64 -10.71 -4.23
N LEU A 308 -8.06 -11.92 -3.88
CA LEU A 308 -8.05 -12.41 -2.50
C LEU A 308 -6.63 -12.52 -1.94
N VAL A 309 -5.68 -13.05 -2.73
CA VAL A 309 -4.28 -13.15 -2.32
C VAL A 309 -3.65 -11.77 -2.15
N ILE A 310 -3.93 -10.81 -3.04
CA ILE A 310 -3.48 -9.42 -2.92
C ILE A 310 -4.09 -8.75 -1.67
N LEU A 311 -5.35 -9.04 -1.34
CA LEU A 311 -6.01 -8.53 -0.15
C LEU A 311 -5.35 -9.07 1.13
N ILE A 312 -5.14 -10.39 1.22
CA ILE A 312 -4.46 -11.04 2.36
C ILE A 312 -3.04 -10.46 2.53
N TYR A 313 -2.32 -10.25 1.44
CA TYR A 313 -1.00 -9.60 1.45
C TYR A 313 -1.03 -8.20 2.08
N HIS A 314 -2.00 -7.35 1.72
CA HIS A 314 -2.11 -6.00 2.27
C HIS A 314 -2.60 -5.98 3.72
N ILE A 315 -3.46 -6.92 4.13
CA ILE A 315 -3.95 -7.03 5.51
C ILE A 315 -2.85 -7.53 6.44
N SER A 316 -2.11 -8.58 6.04
CA SER A 316 -1.04 -9.20 6.84
C SER A 316 0.27 -8.41 6.89
N GLY A 317 0.42 -7.35 6.10
CA GLY A 317 1.66 -6.58 6.05
C GLY A 317 2.84 -7.34 5.42
N ALA A 318 2.56 -8.35 4.59
CA ALA A 318 3.58 -9.25 4.01
C ALA A 318 4.53 -8.61 2.99
N SER A 319 4.49 -7.28 2.82
CA SER A 319 5.41 -6.51 1.98
C SER A 319 6.85 -6.52 2.48
N THR A 320 7.06 -6.80 3.76
CA THR A 320 8.39 -6.93 4.38
C THR A 320 9.09 -8.23 4.01
N PHE A 321 8.32 -9.27 3.64
CA PHE A 321 8.88 -10.56 3.23
C PHE A 321 9.03 -10.63 1.71
N LEU A 322 10.29 -10.55 1.26
CA LEU A 322 10.64 -10.35 -0.14
C LEU A 322 10.15 -11.46 -1.10
N PRO A 323 10.20 -12.76 -0.76
CA PRO A 323 9.67 -13.81 -1.65
C PRO A 323 8.18 -13.65 -1.94
N VAL A 324 7.37 -13.32 -0.92
CA VAL A 324 5.94 -13.06 -1.10
C VAL A 324 5.72 -11.81 -1.95
N TYR A 325 6.46 -10.73 -1.67
CA TYR A 325 6.42 -9.52 -2.49
C TYR A 325 6.63 -9.82 -3.98
N MET A 326 7.64 -10.63 -4.33
CA MET A 326 7.93 -10.98 -5.72
C MET A 326 6.78 -11.76 -6.39
N HIS A 327 6.16 -12.70 -5.69
CA HIS A 327 4.99 -13.41 -6.20
C HIS A 327 3.78 -12.50 -6.40
N ILE A 328 3.48 -11.61 -5.43
CA ILE A 328 2.40 -10.63 -5.55
C ILE A 328 2.63 -9.70 -6.75
N ARG A 329 3.86 -9.31 -7.00
CA ARG A 329 4.21 -8.52 -8.20
C ARG A 329 3.88 -9.27 -9.50
N VAL A 330 4.12 -10.58 -9.57
CA VAL A 330 3.67 -11.38 -10.73
C VAL A 330 2.15 -11.42 -10.85
N LEU A 331 1.40 -11.45 -9.75
CA LEU A 331 -0.07 -11.39 -9.81
C LEU A 331 -0.56 -10.04 -10.37
N VAL A 332 0.06 -8.93 -9.97
CA VAL A 332 -0.24 -7.61 -10.54
C VAL A 332 0.09 -7.56 -12.04
N ALA A 333 1.25 -8.11 -12.44
CA ALA A 333 1.63 -8.24 -13.83
C ALA A 333 0.65 -9.12 -14.63
N ALA A 334 0.16 -10.22 -14.04
CA ALA A 334 -0.86 -11.09 -14.63
C ALA A 334 -2.19 -10.36 -14.88
N TYR A 335 -2.62 -9.48 -13.98
CA TYR A 335 -3.77 -8.61 -14.22
C TYR A 335 -3.59 -7.71 -15.45
N LEU A 336 -2.42 -7.09 -15.58
CA LEU A 336 -2.09 -6.24 -16.72
C LEU A 336 -1.98 -7.06 -18.02
N PHE A 337 -1.44 -8.29 -17.95
CA PHE A 337 -1.44 -9.24 -19.05
C PHE A 337 -2.87 -9.53 -19.53
N GLN A 338 -3.80 -9.81 -18.61
CA GLN A 338 -5.20 -10.05 -18.93
C GLN A 338 -5.86 -8.82 -19.57
N THR A 339 -5.53 -7.61 -19.12
CA THR A 339 -5.98 -6.36 -19.75
C THR A 339 -5.49 -6.28 -21.21
N GLY A 340 -4.21 -6.56 -21.44
CA GLY A 340 -3.63 -6.65 -22.79
C GLY A 340 -4.34 -7.68 -23.67
N TYR A 341 -4.49 -8.90 -23.17
CA TYR A 341 -5.15 -10.02 -23.87
C TYR A 341 -6.62 -9.71 -24.19
N GLY A 342 -7.39 -9.27 -23.19
CA GLY A 342 -8.83 -9.08 -23.31
C GLY A 342 -9.22 -7.92 -24.23
N HIS A 343 -8.57 -6.76 -24.06
CA HIS A 343 -8.87 -5.60 -24.92
C HIS A 343 -8.37 -5.80 -26.35
N PHE A 344 -7.18 -6.38 -26.55
CA PHE A 344 -6.71 -6.73 -27.90
C PHE A 344 -7.67 -7.68 -28.59
N SER A 345 -8.06 -8.78 -27.92
CA SER A 345 -8.97 -9.77 -28.49
C SER A 345 -10.33 -9.15 -28.85
N TYR A 346 -10.84 -8.25 -28.01
CA TYR A 346 -12.08 -7.52 -28.29
C TYR A 346 -11.98 -6.67 -29.56
N PHE A 347 -10.96 -5.82 -29.66
CA PHE A 347 -10.78 -4.93 -30.81
C PHE A 347 -10.45 -5.70 -32.10
N TRP A 348 -9.68 -6.77 -32.00
CA TRP A 348 -9.34 -7.62 -33.15
C TRP A 348 -10.54 -8.36 -33.72
N ILE A 349 -11.40 -8.93 -32.86
CA ILE A 349 -12.56 -9.73 -33.27
C ILE A 349 -13.76 -8.83 -33.64
N LYS A 350 -14.12 -7.88 -32.77
CA LYS A 350 -15.31 -7.04 -32.97
C LYS A 350 -15.07 -5.84 -33.88
N GLY A 351 -13.86 -5.30 -33.91
CA GLY A 351 -13.53 -4.11 -34.71
C GLY A 351 -14.22 -2.82 -34.27
N ASP A 352 -14.73 -2.76 -33.04
CA ASP A 352 -15.42 -1.60 -32.49
C ASP A 352 -14.42 -0.62 -31.84
N PHE A 353 -14.06 0.43 -32.57
CA PHE A 353 -13.16 1.50 -32.13
C PHE A 353 -13.89 2.79 -31.71
N GLY A 354 -15.19 2.72 -31.45
CA GLY A 354 -16.01 3.89 -31.11
C GLY A 354 -15.60 4.56 -29.80
N ILE A 355 -15.68 5.89 -29.74
CA ILE A 355 -15.38 6.69 -28.54
C ILE A 355 -16.29 6.31 -27.37
N HIS A 356 -17.56 5.96 -27.64
CA HIS A 356 -18.50 5.49 -26.62
C HIS A 356 -17.94 4.32 -25.81
N ARG A 357 -17.28 3.36 -26.47
CA ARG A 357 -16.66 2.21 -25.83
C ARG A 357 -15.51 2.64 -24.93
N VAL A 358 -14.67 3.56 -25.40
CA VAL A 358 -13.56 4.14 -24.62
C VAL A 358 -14.10 4.80 -23.36
N CYS A 359 -15.11 5.67 -23.48
CA CYS A 359 -15.74 6.32 -22.33
C CYS A 359 -16.36 5.32 -21.35
N GLN A 360 -17.03 4.27 -21.84
CA GLN A 360 -17.61 3.22 -20.99
C GLN A 360 -16.54 2.47 -20.19
N VAL A 361 -15.43 2.10 -20.82
CA VAL A 361 -14.32 1.40 -20.16
C VAL A 361 -13.61 2.31 -19.18
N LEU A 362 -13.31 3.55 -19.56
CA LEU A 362 -12.68 4.53 -18.68
C LEU A 362 -13.54 4.84 -17.46
N PHE A 363 -14.85 5.01 -17.65
CA PHE A 363 -15.78 5.21 -16.54
C PHE A 363 -15.76 4.01 -15.60
N ARG A 364 -15.93 2.79 -16.14
CA ARG A 364 -15.89 1.56 -15.34
C ARG A 364 -14.60 1.46 -14.52
N LEU A 365 -13.44 1.69 -15.16
CA LEU A 365 -12.12 1.56 -14.57
C LEU A 365 -11.80 2.63 -13.51
N ASN A 366 -12.45 3.79 -13.53
CA ASN A 366 -12.02 4.93 -12.72
C ASN A 366 -13.07 5.43 -11.72
N PHE A 367 -14.32 5.01 -11.87
CA PHE A 367 -15.43 5.58 -11.13
C PHE A 367 -15.22 5.53 -9.61
N LEU A 368 -14.94 4.35 -9.05
CA LEU A 368 -14.81 4.21 -7.60
C LEU A 368 -13.52 4.89 -7.10
N VAL A 369 -12.37 4.70 -7.74
CA VAL A 369 -11.12 5.39 -7.36
C VAL A 369 -11.25 6.92 -7.38
N VAL A 370 -11.88 7.51 -8.41
CA VAL A 370 -12.05 8.97 -8.46
C VAL A 370 -12.93 9.47 -7.31
N VAL A 371 -14.04 8.78 -7.03
CA VAL A 371 -14.90 9.11 -5.88
C VAL A 371 -14.12 8.96 -4.57
N LEU A 372 -13.29 7.93 -4.45
CA LEU A 372 -12.46 7.71 -3.28
C LEU A 372 -11.39 8.79 -3.11
N CYS A 373 -10.78 9.27 -4.18
CA CYS A 373 -9.83 10.39 -4.14
C CYS A 373 -10.48 11.68 -3.61
N ILE A 374 -11.71 11.96 -4.05
CA ILE A 374 -12.52 13.11 -3.63
C ILE A 374 -12.86 13.00 -2.13
N VAL A 375 -13.36 11.86 -1.68
CA VAL A 375 -13.81 11.65 -0.29
C VAL A 375 -12.63 11.57 0.68
N MET A 376 -11.54 10.91 0.27
CA MET A 376 -10.38 10.63 1.13
C MET A 376 -9.31 11.73 1.10
N ASP A 377 -9.43 12.71 0.21
CA ASP A 377 -8.40 13.74 -0.05
C ASP A 377 -7.03 13.11 -0.31
N ARG A 378 -6.99 12.20 -1.30
CA ARG A 378 -5.76 11.53 -1.74
C ARG A 378 -5.58 11.77 -3.24
N PRO A 379 -4.33 11.98 -3.70
CA PRO A 379 -4.06 12.13 -5.12
C PRO A 379 -4.34 10.81 -5.86
N TYR A 380 -4.73 10.89 -7.12
CA TYR A 380 -5.10 9.74 -7.96
C TYR A 380 -3.99 8.67 -8.03
N GLN A 381 -2.73 9.10 -8.08
CA GLN A 381 -1.55 8.22 -8.04
C GLN A 381 -1.44 7.37 -6.77
N PHE A 382 -2.10 7.73 -5.66
CA PHE A 382 -2.13 6.91 -4.45
C PHE A 382 -2.74 5.52 -4.73
N TYR A 383 -3.72 5.46 -5.63
CA TYR A 383 -4.36 4.21 -6.09
C TYR A 383 -3.73 3.70 -7.38
N TYR A 384 -2.39 3.67 -7.44
CA TYR A 384 -1.56 3.52 -8.66
C TYR A 384 -1.97 2.43 -9.66
N PHE A 385 -2.61 1.35 -9.22
CA PHE A 385 -3.03 0.25 -10.09
C PHE A 385 -4.06 0.70 -11.15
N VAL A 386 -5.04 1.52 -10.75
CA VAL A 386 -6.10 2.01 -11.66
C VAL A 386 -5.58 3.00 -12.71
N PRO A 387 -4.76 4.02 -12.37
CA PRO A 387 -4.03 4.83 -13.34
C PRO A 387 -3.20 3.97 -14.31
N LEU A 388 -2.52 2.93 -13.80
CA LEU A 388 -1.69 2.03 -14.59
C LEU A 388 -2.50 1.26 -15.64
N VAL A 389 -3.60 0.61 -15.23
CA VAL A 389 -4.50 -0.11 -16.15
C VAL A 389 -5.13 0.86 -17.16
N THR A 390 -5.52 2.06 -16.73
CA THR A 390 -6.12 3.09 -17.60
C THR A 390 -5.15 3.53 -18.70
N VAL A 391 -3.90 3.84 -18.35
CA VAL A 391 -2.87 4.23 -19.34
C VAL A 391 -2.61 3.09 -20.32
N TRP A 392 -2.49 1.85 -19.83
CA TRP A 392 -2.29 0.70 -20.70
C TRP A 392 -3.47 0.44 -21.63
N PHE A 393 -4.71 0.60 -21.17
CA PHE A 393 -5.89 0.54 -22.01
C PHE A 393 -5.83 1.60 -23.13
N MET A 394 -5.46 2.84 -22.80
CA MET A 394 -5.30 3.90 -23.80
C MET A 394 -4.20 3.58 -24.82
N VAL A 395 -3.07 3.01 -24.37
CA VAL A 395 -1.98 2.57 -25.26
C VAL A 395 -2.45 1.47 -26.21
N ILE A 396 -3.20 0.47 -25.72
CA ILE A 396 -3.78 -0.59 -26.56
C ILE A 396 -4.74 0.01 -27.59
N TYR A 397 -5.65 0.88 -27.15
CA TYR A 397 -6.64 1.53 -28.01
C TYR A 397 -5.95 2.33 -29.11
N VAL A 398 -5.02 3.22 -28.77
CA VAL A 398 -4.29 4.04 -29.74
C VAL A 398 -3.52 3.16 -30.74
N THR A 399 -2.81 2.14 -30.28
CA THR A 399 -2.03 1.25 -31.16
C THR A 399 -2.90 0.57 -32.23
N LEU A 400 -4.10 0.12 -31.85
CA LEU A 400 -5.00 -0.60 -32.75
C LEU A 400 -5.87 0.34 -33.59
N ALA A 401 -6.31 1.48 -33.03
CA ALA A 401 -7.17 2.46 -33.68
C ALA A 401 -6.43 3.34 -34.70
N LEU A 402 -5.13 3.62 -34.48
CA LEU A 402 -4.29 4.36 -35.43
C LEU A 402 -4.34 3.71 -36.81
N TRP A 403 -4.39 4.52 -37.86
CA TRP A 403 -4.48 4.00 -39.21
C TRP A 403 -3.20 3.23 -39.60
N PRO A 404 -3.29 2.07 -40.29
CA PRO A 404 -4.51 1.38 -40.74
C PRO A 404 -5.17 0.54 -39.64
N GLN A 405 -6.50 0.55 -39.57
CA GLN A 405 -7.26 -0.33 -38.65
C GLN A 405 -7.24 -1.76 -39.19
N ILE A 406 -6.61 -2.67 -38.43
CA ILE A 406 -6.43 -4.08 -38.79
C ILE A 406 -7.35 -4.91 -37.90
N ILE A 407 -8.38 -5.48 -38.52
CA ILE A 407 -9.39 -6.32 -37.86
C ILE A 407 -9.25 -7.73 -38.43
N GLN A 408 -9.65 -8.75 -37.67
CA GLN A 408 -9.62 -10.16 -38.08
C GLN A 408 -10.23 -10.38 -39.49
N LYS A 409 -11.39 -9.78 -39.78
CA LYS A 409 -12.07 -9.89 -41.08
C LYS A 409 -11.19 -9.42 -42.25
N LYS A 410 -10.47 -8.31 -42.08
CA LYS A 410 -9.57 -7.72 -43.08
C LYS A 410 -8.27 -8.52 -43.21
N ALA A 411 -7.74 -8.98 -42.07
CA ALA A 411 -6.52 -9.78 -42.04
C ALA A 411 -6.69 -11.16 -42.67
N ASN A 412 -7.91 -11.71 -42.64
CA ASN A 412 -8.18 -13.03 -43.18
C ASN A 412 -7.97 -13.16 -44.69
N GLY A 413 -8.10 -12.06 -45.45
CA GLY A 413 -7.95 -12.08 -46.90
C GLY A 413 -6.52 -11.91 -47.43
N ASN A 414 -5.56 -11.46 -46.60
CA ASN A 414 -4.19 -11.22 -47.05
C ASN A 414 -3.17 -11.30 -45.90
N CYS A 415 -2.10 -12.10 -46.09
CA CYS A 415 -0.99 -12.21 -45.14
C CYS A 415 -0.31 -10.86 -44.84
N PHE A 416 -0.39 -9.91 -45.78
CA PHE A 416 0.09 -8.54 -45.62
C PHE A 416 -0.42 -7.86 -44.35
N TRP A 417 -1.70 -8.06 -44.00
CA TRP A 417 -2.29 -7.44 -42.81
C TRP A 417 -1.81 -8.07 -41.49
N HIS A 418 -1.44 -9.35 -41.50
CA HIS A 418 -0.78 -9.98 -40.35
C HIS A 418 0.62 -9.39 -40.13
N PHE A 419 1.38 -9.16 -41.21
CA PHE A 419 2.67 -8.48 -41.13
C PHE A 419 2.52 -7.02 -40.69
N GLY A 420 1.53 -6.30 -41.21
CA GLY A 420 1.23 -4.93 -40.78
C GLY A 420 0.90 -4.83 -39.29
N LEU A 421 0.21 -5.81 -38.71
CA LEU A 421 -0.04 -5.85 -37.27
C LEU A 421 1.25 -6.14 -36.48
N LEU A 422 2.07 -7.09 -36.93
CA LEU A 422 3.37 -7.36 -36.31
C LEU A 422 4.27 -6.13 -36.31
N LEU A 423 4.25 -5.34 -37.39
CA LEU A 423 4.98 -4.07 -37.46
C LEU A 423 4.46 -3.05 -36.43
N LYS A 424 3.14 -2.94 -36.25
CA LYS A 424 2.55 -2.09 -35.20
C LYS A 424 2.95 -2.52 -33.79
N LEU A 425 2.97 -3.84 -33.52
CA LEU A 425 3.41 -4.39 -32.24
C LEU A 425 4.91 -4.14 -32.03
N ALA A 426 5.75 -4.33 -33.05
CA ALA A 426 7.17 -4.02 -32.98
C ALA A 426 7.42 -2.53 -32.72
N PHE A 427 6.68 -1.64 -33.37
CA PHE A 427 6.72 -0.20 -33.10
C PHE A 427 6.33 0.13 -31.66
N LEU A 428 5.25 -0.48 -31.13
CA LEU A 428 4.86 -0.32 -29.74
C LEU A 428 5.98 -0.77 -28.77
N LEU A 429 6.62 -1.92 -29.04
CA LEU A 429 7.73 -2.42 -28.24
C LEU A 429 8.93 -1.46 -28.27
N LEU A 430 9.27 -0.91 -29.44
CA LEU A 430 10.32 0.09 -29.60
C LEU A 430 10.01 1.36 -28.80
N CYS A 431 8.76 1.84 -28.83
CA CYS A 431 8.32 2.99 -28.02
C CYS A 431 8.44 2.72 -26.52
N ILE A 432 8.05 1.53 -26.05
CA ILE A 432 8.20 1.12 -24.65
C ILE A 432 9.68 1.10 -24.24
N CYS A 433 10.53 0.48 -25.06
CA CYS A 433 11.97 0.44 -24.82
C CYS A 433 12.57 1.85 -24.81
N PHE A 434 12.22 2.70 -25.76
CA PHE A 434 12.66 4.09 -25.82
C PHE A 434 12.26 4.86 -24.54
N LEU A 435 11.00 4.74 -24.09
CA LEU A 435 10.55 5.38 -22.85
C LEU A 435 11.32 4.86 -21.63
N ALA A 436 11.56 3.55 -21.54
CA ALA A 436 12.34 2.95 -20.46
C ALA A 436 13.81 3.45 -20.44
N TYR A 437 14.48 3.49 -21.59
CA TYR A 437 15.86 3.97 -21.70
C TYR A 437 15.98 5.48 -21.50
N SER A 438 14.98 6.27 -21.92
CA SER A 438 15.00 7.74 -21.86
C SER A 438 15.18 8.32 -20.46
N GLN A 439 14.89 7.55 -19.42
CA GLN A 439 15.02 7.96 -18.02
C GLN A 439 16.20 7.27 -17.30
N THR A 440 16.80 6.24 -17.92
CA THR A 440 17.88 5.45 -17.32
C THR A 440 19.27 6.09 -17.50
N SER A 441 19.37 7.31 -18.06
CA SER A 441 20.60 8.10 -17.98
C SER A 441 20.78 8.69 -16.56
N LEU A 442 20.92 7.83 -15.55
CA LEU A 442 21.40 8.22 -14.23
C LEU A 442 22.93 8.27 -14.27
N MET A 443 23.49 9.46 -14.08
CA MET A 443 24.86 9.59 -13.57
C MET A 443 24.84 9.27 -12.07
N CYS A 444 25.20 8.06 -11.68
CA CYS A 444 25.62 7.78 -10.31
C CYS A 444 27.07 8.28 -10.17
N ARG A 445 27.24 9.59 -9.92
CA ARG A 445 28.53 10.14 -9.43
C ARG A 445 28.53 10.07 -7.91
N ASN A 446 29.68 9.75 -7.32
CA ASN A 446 29.91 9.75 -5.87
C ASN A 446 29.50 11.11 -5.26
N VAL A 447 28.28 11.22 -4.73
CA VAL A 447 27.84 12.41 -3.98
C VAL A 447 28.32 12.24 -2.51
N PRO A 448 29.06 13.22 -1.94
CA PRO A 448 29.44 13.18 -0.53
C PRO A 448 28.20 13.21 0.38
N LYS A 449 28.27 12.51 1.52
CA LYS A 449 27.16 12.25 2.47
C LYS A 449 26.49 13.49 3.14
N THR A 450 26.74 14.71 2.69
CA THR A 450 26.47 15.93 3.47
C THR A 450 25.29 16.79 3.00
N SER A 451 24.43 16.33 2.08
CA SER A 451 23.23 17.12 1.73
C SER A 451 22.02 16.28 1.33
N ALA A 452 20.91 16.52 2.04
CA ALA A 452 19.54 16.01 1.88
C ALA A 452 19.27 14.55 2.31
N PRO A 453 18.06 14.27 2.88
CA PRO A 453 17.66 12.92 3.23
C PRO A 453 17.58 12.08 1.95
N SER A 454 18.43 11.06 1.90
CA SER A 454 18.42 10.03 0.87
C SER A 454 17.18 9.15 1.04
N PHE A 455 16.54 8.81 -0.08
CA PHE A 455 15.43 7.85 -0.08
C PHE A 455 15.97 6.46 0.31
N PRO A 456 15.22 5.69 1.13
CA PRO A 456 15.72 4.44 1.71
C PRO A 456 16.03 3.33 0.70
N ASP A 457 15.57 3.44 -0.55
CA ASP A 457 15.80 2.40 -1.56
C ASP A 457 17.03 2.65 -2.46
N PHE A 458 17.64 3.87 -2.48
CA PHE A 458 18.85 4.18 -3.27
C PHE A 458 19.65 5.35 -2.67
N PRO A 459 20.67 5.11 -1.82
CA PRO A 459 21.57 6.17 -1.37
C PRO A 459 22.52 6.60 -2.50
N GLY A 460 22.41 7.85 -2.96
CA GLY A 460 23.46 8.51 -3.77
C GLY A 460 23.18 8.79 -5.25
N CYS A 461 21.97 8.54 -5.77
CA CYS A 461 21.67 8.79 -7.18
C CYS A 461 20.64 9.93 -7.32
N GLN A 462 21.01 11.04 -7.99
CA GLN A 462 20.07 12.11 -8.37
C GLN A 462 19.43 11.79 -9.72
N ILE A 463 18.11 11.99 -9.82
CA ILE A 463 17.36 11.80 -11.07
C ILE A 463 17.71 12.95 -12.03
N ASN A 464 18.08 12.62 -13.26
CA ASN A 464 18.20 13.60 -14.33
C ASN A 464 16.80 14.14 -14.65
N LYS A 465 16.49 15.35 -14.20
CA LYS A 465 15.24 16.04 -14.53
C LYS A 465 15.23 16.36 -16.02
N GLY A 466 14.53 15.59 -16.85
CA GLY A 466 14.48 15.86 -18.30
C GLY A 466 14.33 14.69 -19.28
N GLY A 467 14.16 13.46 -18.79
CA GLY A 467 13.85 12.30 -19.65
C GLY A 467 12.53 12.46 -20.42
N ALA A 468 12.39 11.77 -21.55
CA ALA A 468 11.18 11.87 -22.39
C ALA A 468 9.90 11.47 -21.62
N PHE A 469 10.00 10.43 -20.77
CA PHE A 469 8.89 10.00 -19.92
C PHE A 469 8.43 11.10 -18.95
N GLU A 470 9.37 11.73 -18.23
CA GLU A 470 9.05 12.83 -17.31
C GLU A 470 8.42 14.00 -18.07
N LYS A 471 8.94 14.37 -19.25
CA LYS A 471 8.33 15.43 -20.08
C LYS A 471 6.89 15.11 -20.46
N ILE A 472 6.61 13.86 -20.86
CA ILE A 472 5.25 13.45 -21.27
C ILE A 472 4.28 13.52 -20.09
N PHE A 473 4.67 12.97 -18.93
CA PHE A 473 3.78 12.85 -17.77
C PHE A 473 3.76 14.08 -16.86
N SER A 474 4.70 15.03 -17.02
CA SER A 474 4.70 16.33 -16.35
C SER A 474 3.98 17.43 -17.15
N LEU A 475 3.50 17.14 -18.36
CA LEU A 475 2.67 18.07 -19.13
C LEU A 475 1.28 18.21 -18.50
N TRP A 476 0.81 19.45 -18.38
CA TRP A 476 -0.59 19.70 -18.01
C TRP A 476 -1.51 19.28 -19.16
N PRO A 477 -2.64 18.58 -18.90
CA PRO A 477 -3.23 18.27 -17.60
C PRO A 477 -2.79 16.93 -16.96
N LEU A 478 -2.01 16.10 -17.65
CA LEU A 478 -1.61 14.76 -17.18
C LEU A 478 -0.85 14.80 -15.85
N SER A 479 -0.03 15.82 -15.63
CA SER A 479 0.77 15.98 -14.40
C SER A 479 -0.07 15.90 -13.13
N LYS A 480 -1.29 16.46 -13.12
CA LYS A 480 -2.19 16.42 -11.96
C LYS A 480 -2.68 15.02 -11.61
N CYS A 481 -2.68 14.10 -12.57
CA CYS A 481 -3.10 12.71 -12.34
C CYS A 481 -1.95 11.85 -11.79
N PHE A 482 -0.71 12.11 -12.21
CA PHE A 482 0.43 11.22 -11.97
C PHE A 482 1.47 11.75 -10.98
N GLU A 483 1.38 13.02 -10.57
CA GLU A 483 2.25 13.60 -9.54
C GLU A 483 1.85 13.15 -8.13
N LEU A 484 2.84 12.71 -7.35
CA LEU A 484 2.72 12.53 -5.91
C LEU A 484 3.67 13.52 -5.22
N LYS A 485 3.11 14.48 -4.47
CA LYS A 485 3.87 15.58 -3.83
C LYS A 485 4.74 16.38 -4.83
N GLY A 486 4.25 16.56 -6.06
CA GLY A 486 4.96 17.29 -7.12
C GLY A 486 6.07 16.49 -7.82
N ASN A 487 6.11 15.16 -7.67
CA ASN A 487 7.08 14.30 -8.34
C ASN A 487 6.39 13.12 -9.06
N VAL A 488 6.82 12.83 -10.28
CA VAL A 488 6.33 11.73 -11.15
C VAL A 488 7.14 10.43 -10.95
N TYR A 489 8.16 10.44 -10.09
CA TYR A 489 9.01 9.27 -9.83
C TYR A 489 8.23 8.01 -9.44
N GLU A 490 7.25 8.14 -8.54
CA GLU A 490 6.45 6.98 -8.13
C GLU A 490 5.71 6.37 -9.32
N TRP A 491 5.17 7.21 -10.20
CA TRP A 491 4.52 6.76 -11.43
C TRP A 491 5.49 6.05 -12.37
N TRP A 492 6.66 6.64 -12.62
CA TRP A 492 7.72 5.99 -13.41
C TRP A 492 8.13 4.65 -12.80
N PHE A 493 8.33 4.58 -11.49
CA PHE A 493 8.73 3.36 -10.81
C PHE A 493 7.70 2.24 -11.02
N ARG A 494 6.40 2.54 -10.86
CA ARG A 494 5.32 1.56 -11.08
C ARG A 494 5.22 1.13 -12.53
N TRP A 495 5.26 2.08 -13.47
CA TRP A 495 5.22 1.79 -14.89
C TRP A 495 6.43 0.96 -15.34
N ARG A 496 7.63 1.28 -14.84
CA ARG A 496 8.90 0.61 -15.16
C ARG A 496 8.87 -0.87 -14.84
N LEU A 497 8.25 -1.25 -13.72
CA LEU A 497 8.20 -2.65 -13.27
C LEU A 497 7.35 -3.54 -14.19
N ASP A 498 6.29 -2.99 -14.79
CA ASP A 498 5.32 -3.75 -15.59
C ASP A 498 5.39 -3.40 -17.10
N ARG A 499 6.47 -2.74 -17.54
CA ARG A 499 6.58 -2.12 -18.88
C ARG A 499 6.32 -3.04 -20.07
N TYR A 500 6.64 -4.34 -19.95
CA TYR A 500 6.51 -5.29 -21.07
C TYR A 500 5.26 -6.16 -21.01
N VAL A 501 4.60 -6.26 -19.85
CA VAL A 501 3.64 -7.34 -19.63
C VAL A 501 2.37 -7.20 -20.49
N VAL A 502 1.91 -5.96 -20.71
CA VAL A 502 0.73 -5.68 -21.55
C VAL A 502 1.01 -5.99 -23.01
N PHE A 503 2.20 -5.64 -23.50
CA PHE A 503 2.65 -6.01 -24.85
C PHE A 503 2.63 -7.53 -25.04
N HIS A 504 3.14 -8.30 -24.06
CA HIS A 504 3.09 -9.76 -24.11
C HIS A 504 1.66 -10.30 -24.08
N GLY A 505 0.73 -9.66 -23.36
CA GLY A 505 -0.69 -9.99 -23.39
C GLY A 505 -1.31 -9.81 -24.79
N MET A 506 -0.98 -8.70 -25.47
CA MET A 506 -1.41 -8.45 -26.86
C MET A 506 -0.79 -9.46 -27.83
N LEU A 507 0.50 -9.74 -27.69
CA LEU A 507 1.21 -10.71 -28.54
C LEU A 507 0.67 -12.13 -28.35
N PHE A 508 0.42 -12.54 -27.10
CA PHE A 508 -0.20 -13.82 -26.80
C PHE A 508 -1.60 -13.93 -27.41
N ALA A 509 -2.43 -12.90 -27.28
CA ALA A 509 -3.75 -12.87 -27.93
C ALA A 509 -3.65 -13.05 -29.44
N PHE A 510 -2.70 -12.36 -30.10
CA PHE A 510 -2.48 -12.50 -31.53
C PHE A 510 -2.06 -13.92 -31.92
N ILE A 511 -1.07 -14.50 -31.22
CA ILE A 511 -0.57 -15.86 -31.47
C ILE A 511 -1.69 -16.87 -31.27
N TYR A 512 -2.42 -16.78 -30.15
CA TYR A 512 -3.54 -17.67 -29.84
C TYR A 512 -4.62 -17.62 -30.92
N LEU A 513 -5.08 -16.44 -31.30
CA LEU A 513 -6.12 -16.28 -32.34
C LEU A 513 -5.63 -16.75 -33.72
N ALA A 514 -4.33 -16.61 -34.02
CA ALA A 514 -3.73 -17.14 -35.24
C ALA A 514 -3.66 -18.68 -35.23
N LEU A 515 -3.31 -19.29 -34.09
CA LEU A 515 -3.27 -20.76 -33.92
C LEU A 515 -4.67 -21.38 -33.96
N GLN A 516 -5.64 -20.74 -33.30
CA GLN A 516 -7.05 -21.16 -33.34
C GLN A 516 -7.58 -21.16 -34.78
N LYS A 517 -7.26 -20.13 -35.57
CA LYS A 517 -7.65 -20.06 -36.98
C LYS A 517 -7.01 -21.15 -37.84
N ARG A 518 -5.75 -21.50 -37.58
CA ARG A 518 -5.04 -22.58 -38.29
C ARG A 518 -5.49 -23.98 -37.87
N GLN A 519 -6.48 -24.11 -36.98
CA GLN A 519 -6.98 -25.39 -36.45
C GLN A 519 -5.86 -26.25 -35.83
N VAL A 520 -4.81 -25.60 -35.29
CA VAL A 520 -3.69 -26.27 -34.63
C VAL A 520 -4.05 -26.66 -33.19
N LEU A 521 -5.06 -26.00 -32.61
CA LEU A 521 -5.52 -26.20 -31.24
C LEU A 521 -6.71 -27.16 -31.22
N SER A 522 -6.63 -28.23 -30.42
CA SER A 522 -7.83 -29.01 -30.07
C SER A 522 -8.51 -28.40 -28.84
N GLU A 523 -9.69 -27.83 -29.07
CA GLU A 523 -10.56 -27.28 -28.03
C GLU A 523 -11.70 -28.26 -27.67
N GLY A 524 -11.52 -29.56 -27.91
CA GLY A 524 -12.46 -30.60 -27.47
C GLY A 524 -12.60 -30.68 -25.94
N LYS A 525 -13.77 -31.12 -25.45
CA LYS A 525 -13.96 -31.41 -24.01
C LYS A 525 -13.05 -32.57 -23.61
N GLY A 526 -12.20 -32.36 -22.62
CA GLY A 526 -11.28 -33.40 -22.11
C GLY A 526 -10.04 -33.66 -22.96
N GLU A 527 -9.99 -33.17 -24.21
CA GLU A 527 -8.81 -33.33 -25.07
C GLU A 527 -7.70 -32.34 -24.72
N PRO A 528 -6.42 -32.74 -24.84
CA PRO A 528 -5.30 -31.83 -24.64
C PRO A 528 -5.25 -30.77 -25.75
N LEU A 529 -4.74 -29.58 -25.42
CA LEU A 529 -4.72 -28.42 -26.33
C LEU A 529 -3.93 -28.66 -27.64
N PHE A 530 -2.87 -29.46 -27.58
CA PHE A 530 -2.04 -29.86 -28.71
C PHE A 530 -1.94 -31.40 -28.76
N SER A 531 -1.28 -31.94 -29.81
CA SER A 531 -0.89 -33.36 -29.84
C SER A 531 -0.21 -33.79 -28.53
N ASN A 532 -0.49 -35.01 -28.05
CA ASN A 532 -0.03 -35.51 -26.76
C ASN A 532 1.47 -35.31 -26.52
N LYS A 533 2.32 -35.54 -27.52
CA LYS A 533 3.78 -35.34 -27.42
C LYS A 533 4.15 -33.88 -27.12
N VAL A 534 3.53 -32.94 -27.85
CA VAL A 534 3.75 -31.50 -27.69
C VAL A 534 3.17 -31.01 -26.37
N SER A 535 1.97 -31.46 -26.02
CA SER A 535 1.29 -31.11 -24.77
C SER A 535 2.10 -31.54 -23.54
N ASN A 536 2.60 -32.77 -23.50
CA ASN A 536 3.43 -33.25 -22.38
C ASN A 536 4.76 -32.48 -22.29
N PHE A 537 5.41 -32.19 -23.42
CA PHE A 537 6.65 -31.42 -23.46
C PHE A 537 6.45 -29.98 -22.97
N LEU A 538 5.42 -29.29 -23.47
CA LEU A 538 5.10 -27.92 -23.05
C LEU A 538 4.66 -27.86 -21.58
N LEU A 539 3.89 -28.85 -21.11
CA LEU A 539 3.48 -28.93 -19.71
C LEU A 539 4.70 -29.13 -18.79
N PHE A 540 5.62 -30.02 -19.15
CA PHE A 540 6.87 -30.23 -18.41
C PHE A 540 7.70 -28.94 -18.32
N ILE A 541 7.94 -28.28 -19.45
CA ILE A 541 8.67 -27.00 -19.48
C ILE A 541 7.96 -25.95 -18.63
N SER A 542 6.63 -25.89 -18.69
CA SER A 542 5.85 -24.91 -17.93
C SER A 542 5.95 -25.15 -16.42
N VAL A 543 5.87 -26.39 -15.96
CA VAL A 543 6.03 -26.74 -14.54
C VAL A 543 7.45 -26.43 -14.07
N VAL A 544 8.49 -26.83 -14.84
CA VAL A 544 9.88 -26.53 -14.51
C VAL A 544 10.13 -25.03 -14.44
N SER A 545 9.60 -24.26 -15.40
CA SER A 545 9.70 -22.80 -15.42
C SER A 545 9.01 -22.18 -14.20
N PHE A 546 7.82 -22.68 -13.85
CA PHE A 546 7.04 -22.19 -12.71
C PHE A 546 7.76 -22.41 -11.37
N LEU A 547 8.39 -23.58 -11.20
CA LEU A 547 9.16 -23.92 -10.01
C LEU A 547 10.48 -23.13 -9.96
N THR A 548 11.18 -23.00 -11.08
CA THR A 548 12.45 -22.26 -11.17
C THR A 548 12.26 -20.81 -10.78
N TYR A 549 11.19 -20.17 -11.24
CA TYR A 549 10.84 -18.81 -10.83
C TYR A 549 10.61 -18.71 -9.31
N SER A 550 9.89 -19.67 -8.74
CA SER A 550 9.57 -19.67 -7.31
C SER A 550 10.84 -19.82 -6.46
N ILE A 551 11.76 -20.69 -6.86
CA ILE A 551 13.08 -20.85 -6.24
C ILE A 551 13.89 -19.55 -6.34
N TRP A 552 13.90 -18.92 -7.52
CA TRP A 552 14.59 -17.64 -7.73
C TRP A 552 13.99 -16.52 -6.85
N ALA A 553 12.66 -16.42 -6.79
CA ALA A 553 11.96 -15.45 -5.94
C ALA A 553 12.27 -15.67 -4.45
N SER A 554 12.36 -16.92 -3.99
CA SER A 554 12.77 -17.27 -2.62
C SER A 554 14.24 -16.98 -2.33
N SER A 555 15.09 -17.03 -3.36
CA SER A 555 16.54 -16.77 -3.23
C SER A 555 16.89 -15.28 -3.37
N CYS A 556 15.90 -14.43 -3.61
CA CYS A 556 16.08 -12.99 -3.77
C CYS A 556 16.52 -12.34 -2.44
N LYS A 557 17.73 -11.77 -2.42
CA LYS A 557 18.29 -11.08 -1.24
C LYS A 557 18.09 -9.57 -1.27
N ASN A 558 18.08 -8.97 -2.47
CA ASN A 558 17.98 -7.54 -2.65
C ASN A 558 16.76 -7.16 -3.50
N LYS A 559 15.87 -6.35 -2.92
CA LYS A 559 14.66 -5.85 -3.56
C LYS A 559 14.96 -5.06 -4.84
N ALA A 560 16.05 -4.30 -4.88
CA ALA A 560 16.41 -3.49 -6.04
C ALA A 560 16.74 -4.37 -7.26
N GLU A 561 17.63 -5.35 -7.07
CA GLU A 561 18.08 -6.27 -8.12
C GLU A 561 16.91 -7.11 -8.68
N CYS A 562 16.06 -7.65 -7.80
CA CYS A 562 14.92 -8.45 -8.23
C CYS A 562 13.86 -7.62 -8.96
N ASN A 563 13.71 -6.34 -8.60
CA ASN A 563 12.85 -5.40 -9.31
C ASN A 563 13.38 -5.04 -10.69
N GLU A 564 14.70 -5.07 -10.93
CA GLU A 564 15.27 -4.86 -12.26
C GLU A 564 14.99 -6.03 -13.20
N LEU A 565 15.06 -7.27 -12.70
CA LEU A 565 14.81 -8.49 -13.46
C LEU A 565 13.30 -8.79 -13.66
N HIS A 566 12.45 -8.33 -12.74
CA HIS A 566 11.01 -8.60 -12.74
C HIS A 566 10.27 -8.33 -14.07
N PRO A 567 10.49 -7.22 -14.81
CA PRO A 567 9.78 -6.95 -16.06
C PRO A 567 9.98 -8.02 -17.13
N SER A 568 11.15 -8.67 -17.15
CA SER A 568 11.48 -9.70 -18.13
C SER A 568 11.05 -11.09 -17.66
N VAL A 569 11.23 -11.38 -16.37
CA VAL A 569 10.99 -12.71 -15.81
C VAL A 569 9.49 -12.98 -15.54
N SER A 570 8.73 -11.95 -15.18
CA SER A 570 7.29 -12.10 -14.83
C SER A 570 6.45 -12.72 -15.95
N VAL A 571 6.75 -12.40 -17.21
CA VAL A 571 6.04 -12.93 -18.38
C VAL A 571 6.20 -14.45 -18.48
N VAL A 572 7.38 -14.99 -18.20
CA VAL A 572 7.64 -16.43 -18.25
C VAL A 572 6.72 -17.15 -17.25
N GLN A 573 6.57 -16.60 -16.05
CA GLN A 573 5.71 -17.16 -15.02
C GLN A 573 4.22 -17.13 -15.42
N ILE A 574 3.78 -16.02 -16.03
CA ILE A 574 2.40 -15.86 -16.49
C ILE A 574 2.09 -16.87 -17.60
N LEU A 575 2.98 -17.01 -18.59
CA LEU A 575 2.81 -17.97 -19.68
C LEU A 575 2.83 -19.41 -19.18
N ALA A 576 3.74 -19.75 -18.26
CA ALA A 576 3.78 -21.06 -17.62
C ALA A 576 2.46 -21.39 -16.92
N PHE A 577 1.90 -20.44 -16.15
CA PHE A 577 0.60 -20.61 -15.50
C PHE A 577 -0.54 -20.85 -16.50
N ILE A 578 -0.59 -20.07 -17.59
CA ILE A 578 -1.62 -20.23 -18.63
C ILE A 578 -1.54 -21.63 -19.26
N LEU A 579 -0.32 -22.10 -19.58
CA LEU A 579 -0.10 -23.41 -20.18
C LEU A 579 -0.47 -24.54 -19.21
N ILE A 580 -0.04 -24.47 -17.95
CA ILE A 580 -0.42 -25.46 -16.91
C ILE A 580 -1.95 -25.54 -16.77
N ARG A 581 -2.63 -24.41 -16.80
CA ARG A 581 -4.09 -24.31 -16.61
C ARG A 581 -4.91 -24.79 -17.81
N ASN A 582 -4.37 -24.68 -19.04
CA ASN A 582 -5.12 -24.87 -20.29
C ASN A 582 -4.66 -26.04 -21.16
N ILE A 583 -3.45 -26.58 -21.00
CA ILE A 583 -2.99 -27.76 -21.75
C ILE A 583 -3.81 -29.01 -21.38
N PRO A 584 -3.99 -29.36 -20.09
CA PRO A 584 -4.82 -30.51 -19.72
C PRO A 584 -6.29 -30.21 -19.98
N GLY A 585 -6.95 -31.03 -20.80
CA GLY A 585 -8.35 -30.83 -21.17
C GLY A 585 -9.31 -30.89 -19.96
N TYR A 586 -9.01 -31.71 -18.95
CA TYR A 586 -9.76 -31.75 -17.69
C TYR A 586 -9.71 -30.41 -16.94
N ALA A 587 -8.51 -29.87 -16.73
CA ALA A 587 -8.33 -28.59 -16.07
C ALA A 587 -9.09 -27.50 -16.83
N ARG A 588 -8.93 -27.43 -18.15
CA ARG A 588 -9.62 -26.44 -19.00
C ARG A 588 -11.16 -26.51 -18.91
N SER A 589 -11.72 -27.66 -18.57
CA SER A 589 -13.17 -27.90 -18.53
C SER A 589 -13.81 -27.62 -17.16
N VAL A 590 -13.03 -27.26 -16.14
CA VAL A 590 -13.50 -27.00 -14.77
C VAL A 590 -13.04 -25.61 -14.33
N TYR A 591 -13.82 -24.94 -13.49
CA TYR A 591 -13.46 -23.67 -12.85
C TYR A 591 -14.07 -23.58 -11.44
N SER A 592 -13.42 -22.82 -10.54
CA SER A 592 -14.00 -22.53 -9.23
C SER A 592 -15.04 -21.41 -9.32
N SER A 593 -16.31 -21.70 -9.01
CA SER A 593 -17.39 -20.70 -9.03
C SER A 593 -17.27 -19.68 -7.90
N PHE A 594 -16.66 -20.07 -6.77
CA PHE A 594 -16.31 -19.17 -5.66
C PHE A 594 -15.33 -18.08 -6.12
N PHE A 595 -14.20 -18.47 -6.72
CA PHE A 595 -13.24 -17.49 -7.23
C PHE A 595 -13.79 -16.71 -8.42
N ALA A 596 -14.54 -17.34 -9.34
CA ALA A 596 -15.14 -16.63 -10.46
C ALA A 596 -16.17 -15.58 -10.02
N TRP A 597 -16.90 -15.82 -8.91
CA TRP A 597 -17.77 -14.81 -8.33
C TRP A 597 -16.97 -13.60 -7.83
N PHE A 598 -15.87 -13.81 -7.11
CA PHE A 598 -14.99 -12.73 -6.67
C PHE A 598 -14.40 -11.95 -7.85
N GLY A 599 -13.96 -12.61 -8.93
CA GLY A 599 -13.38 -11.92 -10.08
C GLY A 599 -14.34 -11.10 -10.93
N LYS A 600 -15.66 -11.25 -10.71
CA LYS A 600 -16.67 -10.33 -11.26
C LYS A 600 -16.70 -8.99 -10.54
N ILE A 601 -16.23 -8.96 -9.28
CA ILE A 601 -16.03 -7.73 -8.54
C ILE A 601 -14.79 -7.05 -9.12
N SER A 602 -14.95 -5.83 -9.61
CA SER A 602 -13.83 -5.04 -10.12
C SER A 602 -12.88 -4.62 -9.00
N LEU A 603 -11.57 -4.57 -9.27
CA LEU A 603 -10.57 -4.02 -8.33
C LEU A 603 -10.67 -2.49 -8.25
N GLU A 604 -11.16 -1.88 -9.33
CA GLU A 604 -11.33 -0.44 -9.50
C GLU A 604 -12.48 0.23 -8.76
#